data_AF-A0A820Y5J4-F1
#
_entry.id   AF-A0A820Y5J4-F1
#
_cell.length_a   1.000
_cell.length_b   1.000
_cell.length_c   1.000
_cell.angle_alpha   90.00
_cell.angle_beta   90.00
_cell.angle_gamma   90.00
#
_symmetry.space_group_name_H-M   'P 1'
#
loop_
_entity.id
_entity.type
_entity.pdbx_description
1 polymer ?
#
loop_
_entity_poly.entity_id
_entity_poly.type
_entity_poly.pdbx_seq_one_letter_code
_entity_poly.pdbx_strand_id
1 'polypeptide(L)'
;MVLKPSIIKQIATENGFNLQPPRTRYVDPTDKLILEEESQRIELNGNIDINQFVTGIVIAVHGYENDRGVFIVKDYCFKDLSIPKTLSPPKEDKYILFASGFLLSESSVIFNQLECLVNSLTQPTNIQSE
;
A
#
# COMPACT_ATOMS: atom_id res chain seq x y z
N MET A 1 12.98 4.17 -12.00
CA MET A 1 13.01 3.04 -11.04
C MET A 1 14.44 2.53 -10.83
N VAL A 2 15.32 3.38 -10.30
CA VAL A 2 16.73 3.00 -10.09
C VAL A 2 16.89 2.12 -8.85
N LEU A 3 16.12 2.42 -7.79
CA LEU A 3 16.20 1.74 -6.49
C LEU A 3 15.47 0.40 -6.44
N LYS A 4 14.60 0.10 -7.42
CA LYS A 4 13.86 -1.16 -7.50
C LYS A 4 14.85 -2.34 -7.61
N PRO A 5 14.75 -3.36 -6.74
CA PRO A 5 15.62 -4.52 -6.81
C PRO A 5 15.38 -5.30 -8.12
N SER A 6 16.44 -5.87 -8.65
CA SER A 6 16.43 -6.59 -9.93
C SER A 6 17.27 -7.85 -9.81
N ILE A 7 16.62 -9.00 -10.05
CA ILE A 7 17.26 -10.32 -10.05
C ILE A 7 18.34 -10.36 -11.14
N ILE A 8 18.09 -9.77 -12.32
CA ILE A 8 19.07 -9.72 -13.41
C ILE A 8 20.34 -8.95 -12.99
N LYS A 9 20.18 -7.78 -12.34
CA LYS A 9 21.35 -7.03 -11.83
C LYS A 9 22.11 -7.80 -10.75
N GLN A 10 21.38 -8.55 -9.91
CA GLN A 10 21.97 -9.38 -8.87
C GLN A 10 22.81 -10.52 -9.46
N ILE A 11 22.30 -11.22 -10.48
CA ILE A 11 23.01 -12.31 -11.16
C ILE A 11 24.21 -11.78 -11.96
N ALA A 12 24.07 -10.61 -12.59
CA ALA A 12 25.13 -10.01 -13.40
C ALA A 12 26.34 -9.51 -12.60
N THR A 13 26.26 -9.45 -11.27
CA THR A 13 27.36 -8.99 -10.42
C THR A 13 28.38 -10.13 -10.23
N GLU A 14 29.64 -9.87 -10.59
CA GLU A 14 30.73 -10.88 -10.66
C GLU A 14 31.01 -11.62 -9.32
N ASN A 15 30.56 -11.07 -8.19
CA ASN A 15 30.88 -11.56 -6.84
C ASN A 15 29.82 -12.50 -6.22
N GLY A 16 28.96 -13.13 -7.03
CA GLY A 16 27.90 -14.02 -6.54
C GLY A 16 26.73 -13.28 -5.90
N PHE A 17 25.73 -14.06 -5.42
CA PHE A 17 24.39 -13.66 -4.96
C PHE A 17 24.35 -12.69 -3.76
N ASN A 18 25.08 -11.57 -3.81
CA ASN A 18 24.95 -10.52 -2.81
C ASN A 18 23.55 -9.92 -2.93
N LEU A 19 22.74 -10.17 -1.90
CA LEU A 19 21.41 -9.60 -1.80
C LEU A 19 21.53 -8.07 -1.83
N GLN A 20 20.72 -7.44 -2.67
CA GLN A 20 20.64 -5.98 -2.63
C GLN A 20 20.18 -5.55 -1.22
N PRO A 21 20.78 -4.50 -0.64
CA PRO A 21 20.50 -4.13 0.74
C PRO A 21 19.01 -3.82 0.92
N PRO A 22 18.40 -4.24 2.04
CA PRO A 22 17.01 -3.90 2.33
C PRO A 22 16.87 -2.38 2.41
N ARG A 23 15.88 -1.84 1.71
CA ARG A 23 15.57 -0.41 1.69
C ARG A 23 14.26 -0.15 2.40
N THR A 24 14.19 0.96 3.13
CA THR A 24 12.95 1.44 3.74
C THR A 24 11.97 2.00 2.71
N ARG A 25 12.47 2.48 1.56
CA ARG A 25 11.68 2.99 0.43
C ARG A 25 12.40 2.76 -0.90
N TYR A 26 11.62 2.69 -1.98
CA TYR A 26 12.11 2.49 -3.35
C TYR A 26 11.86 3.69 -4.27
N VAL A 27 11.34 4.81 -3.73
CA VAL A 27 11.05 6.03 -4.47
C VAL A 27 12.33 6.80 -4.75
N ASP A 28 12.49 7.24 -6.00
CA ASP A 28 13.60 8.06 -6.46
C ASP A 28 13.09 9.28 -7.29
N PRO A 29 13.69 10.48 -7.18
CA PRO A 29 13.28 11.64 -7.97
C PRO A 29 13.37 11.46 -9.49
N THR A 30 14.12 10.46 -9.96
CA THR A 30 14.27 10.11 -11.38
C THR A 30 13.27 9.03 -11.84
N ASP A 31 12.34 8.62 -10.97
CA ASP A 31 11.26 7.72 -11.34
C ASP A 31 10.32 8.36 -12.37
N LYS A 32 9.67 7.50 -13.17
CA LYS A 32 8.80 7.90 -14.27
C LYS A 32 7.50 7.13 -14.17
N LEU A 33 6.40 7.79 -14.52
CA LEU A 33 5.11 7.14 -14.72
C LEU A 33 4.96 6.74 -16.18
N ILE A 34 4.54 5.50 -16.38
CA ILE A 34 4.28 4.93 -17.69
C ILE A 34 2.85 4.39 -17.63
N LEU A 35 2.01 4.85 -18.55
CA LEU A 35 0.71 4.25 -18.80
C LEU A 35 0.91 3.06 -19.72
N GLU A 36 0.46 1.89 -19.27
CA GLU A 36 0.58 0.63 -20.00
C GLU A 36 -0.82 0.12 -20.35
N GLU A 37 -1.00 -0.20 -21.62
CA GLU A 37 -2.14 -0.93 -22.17
C GLU A 37 -1.64 -2.27 -22.75
N GLU A 38 -2.50 -3.10 -23.35
CA GLU A 38 -2.15 -4.46 -23.77
C GLU A 38 -0.93 -4.52 -24.71
N SER A 39 -0.80 -3.53 -25.60
CA SER A 39 0.25 -3.51 -26.64
C SER A 39 1.14 -2.27 -26.63
N GLN A 40 0.83 -1.28 -25.78
CA GLN A 40 1.42 0.06 -25.86
C GLN A 40 1.80 0.60 -24.49
N ARG A 41 2.85 1.42 -24.49
CA ARG A 41 3.36 2.12 -23.30
C ARG A 41 3.69 3.56 -23.65
N ILE A 42 3.22 4.49 -22.84
CA ILE A 42 3.50 5.93 -23.01
C ILE A 42 3.91 6.56 -21.69
N GLU A 43 4.96 7.39 -21.72
CA GLU A 43 5.42 8.14 -20.54
C GLU A 43 4.42 9.25 -20.21
N LEU A 44 4.05 9.39 -18.93
CA LEU A 44 3.16 10.44 -18.43
C LEU A 44 3.98 11.56 -17.77
N ASN A 45 3.69 12.81 -18.15
CA ASN A 45 4.21 14.03 -17.52
C ASN A 45 3.09 15.07 -17.38
N GLY A 46 3.37 16.21 -16.74
CA GLY A 46 2.40 17.30 -16.60
C GLY A 46 1.76 17.35 -15.21
N ASN A 47 0.44 17.50 -15.13
CA ASN A 47 -0.30 17.64 -13.89
C ASN A 47 -0.57 16.27 -13.21
N ILE A 48 0.51 15.57 -12.84
CA ILE A 48 0.46 14.27 -12.17
C ILE A 48 1.69 14.11 -11.25
N ASP A 49 1.46 13.80 -9.98
CA ASP A 49 2.55 13.65 -9.00
C ASP A 49 3.07 12.21 -8.96
N ILE A 50 4.28 11.99 -9.48
CA ILE A 50 4.94 10.67 -9.55
C ILE A 50 4.98 9.96 -8.19
N ASN A 51 5.10 10.70 -7.08
CA ASN A 51 5.22 10.10 -5.75
C ASN A 51 3.90 9.59 -5.18
N GLN A 52 2.77 9.92 -5.79
CA GLN A 52 1.43 9.50 -5.33
C GLN A 52 0.93 8.23 -6.03
N PHE A 53 1.65 7.72 -7.02
CA PHE A 53 1.27 6.53 -7.77
C PHE A 53 2.18 5.35 -7.46
N VAL A 54 1.60 4.15 -7.52
CA VAL A 54 2.34 2.89 -7.49
C VAL A 54 2.01 2.08 -8.73
N THR A 55 2.90 1.18 -9.13
CA THR A 55 2.65 0.28 -10.25
C THR A 55 1.43 -0.61 -9.97
N GLY A 56 0.55 -0.75 -10.97
CA GLY A 56 -0.65 -1.61 -10.90
C GLY A 56 -1.96 -0.88 -10.65
N ILE A 57 -1.93 0.44 -10.43
CA ILE A 57 -3.17 1.24 -10.36
C ILE A 57 -3.72 1.43 -11.78
N VAL A 58 -5.01 1.18 -11.94
CA VAL A 58 -5.76 1.51 -13.16
C VAL A 58 -6.43 2.87 -12.97
N ILE A 59 -6.15 3.80 -13.88
CA ILE A 59 -6.69 5.15 -13.89
C ILE A 59 -7.15 5.53 -15.29
N ALA A 60 -8.04 6.51 -15.38
CA ALA A 60 -8.27 7.24 -16.63
C ALA A 60 -7.44 8.52 -16.62
N VAL A 61 -6.78 8.83 -17.74
CA VAL A 61 -6.02 10.05 -17.93
C VAL A 61 -6.60 10.88 -19.07
N HIS A 62 -6.60 12.19 -18.92
CA HIS A 62 -7.02 13.14 -19.94
C HIS A 62 -5.89 14.13 -20.22
N GLY A 63 -5.56 14.31 -21.49
CA GLY A 63 -4.36 15.03 -21.91
C GLY A 63 -4.11 14.97 -23.40
N TYR A 64 -2.86 15.18 -23.81
CA TYR A 64 -2.44 15.13 -25.19
C TYR A 64 -1.00 14.63 -25.31
N GLU A 65 -0.67 14.03 -26.44
CA GLU A 65 0.71 13.64 -26.77
C GLU A 65 1.49 14.84 -27.31
N ASN A 66 2.75 14.99 -26.88
CA ASN A 66 3.65 16.00 -27.43
C ASN A 66 4.51 15.43 -28.57
N ASP A 67 5.26 16.29 -29.26
CA ASP A 67 6.13 15.90 -30.40
C ASP A 67 7.26 14.90 -30.04
N ARG A 68 7.44 14.58 -28.75
CA ARG A 68 8.46 13.64 -28.25
C ARG A 68 7.87 12.27 -27.87
N GLY A 69 6.58 12.04 -28.11
CA GLY A 69 5.92 10.79 -27.74
C GLY A 69 5.63 10.67 -26.24
N VAL A 70 5.56 11.78 -25.53
CA VAL A 70 5.22 11.83 -24.09
C VAL A 70 3.82 12.40 -23.93
N PHE A 71 3.01 11.77 -23.09
CA PHE A 71 1.66 12.21 -22.79
C PHE A 71 1.66 13.27 -21.69
N ILE A 72 1.15 14.46 -22.01
CA ILE A 72 0.98 15.57 -21.09
C ILE A 72 -0.41 15.49 -20.46
N VAL A 73 -0.44 15.05 -19.20
CA VAL A 73 -1.63 14.93 -18.36
C VAL A 73 -2.14 16.32 -17.98
N LYS A 74 -3.41 16.57 -18.28
CA LYS A 74 -4.15 17.74 -17.77
C LYS A 74 -4.94 17.36 -16.51
N ASP A 75 -5.56 16.20 -16.53
CA ASP A 75 -6.40 15.68 -15.45
C ASP A 75 -6.40 14.14 -15.46
N TYR A 76 -6.75 13.53 -14.33
CA TYR A 76 -6.89 12.08 -14.18
C TYR A 76 -7.95 11.73 -13.14
N CYS A 77 -8.55 10.55 -13.25
CA CYS A 77 -9.46 10.05 -12.23
C CYS A 77 -9.24 8.57 -11.93
N PHE A 78 -9.59 8.21 -10.70
CA PHE A 78 -9.61 6.82 -10.24
C PHE A 78 -11.00 6.24 -10.44
N LYS A 79 -11.08 4.90 -10.42
CA LYS A 79 -12.36 4.23 -10.35
C LYS A 79 -13.07 4.60 -9.04
N ASP A 80 -14.30 5.07 -9.14
CA ASP A 80 -15.12 5.39 -7.98
C ASP A 80 -15.42 4.16 -7.12
N LEU A 81 -15.71 4.43 -5.84
CA LEU A 81 -16.17 3.41 -4.91
C LEU A 81 -17.54 2.89 -5.34
N SER A 82 -17.74 1.58 -5.18
CA SER A 82 -19.07 1.00 -5.28
C SER A 82 -20.01 1.63 -4.24
N ILE A 83 -21.27 1.78 -4.62
CA ILE A 83 -22.32 2.33 -3.74
C ILE A 83 -22.31 1.52 -2.43
N PRO A 84 -22.08 2.16 -1.27
CA PRO A 84 -22.05 1.47 0.00
C PRO A 84 -23.43 0.87 0.30
N LYS A 85 -23.43 -0.37 0.79
CA LYS A 85 -24.66 -0.98 1.30
C LYS A 85 -25.02 -0.29 2.62
N THR A 86 -26.22 0.26 2.70
CA THR A 86 -26.76 0.77 3.95
C THR A 86 -26.99 -0.40 4.90
N LEU A 87 -26.37 -0.35 6.07
CA LEU A 87 -26.60 -1.31 7.15
C LEU A 87 -27.61 -0.70 8.13
N SER A 88 -28.53 -1.51 8.65
CA SER A 88 -29.38 -1.08 9.76
C SER A 88 -28.51 -0.88 11.00
N PRO A 89 -28.69 0.22 11.75
CA PRO A 89 -27.94 0.44 12.98
C PRO A 89 -28.21 -0.71 13.96
N PRO A 90 -27.19 -1.12 14.75
CA PRO A 90 -27.40 -2.13 15.77
C PRO A 90 -28.38 -1.60 16.82
N LYS A 91 -29.16 -2.52 17.41
CA LYS A 91 -30.15 -2.18 18.45
C LYS A 91 -29.51 -1.78 19.79
N GLU A 92 -28.24 -2.11 19.97
CA GLU A 92 -27.43 -1.90 21.16
C GLU A 92 -25.98 -1.65 20.72
N ASP A 93 -25.17 -1.11 21.63
CA ASP A 93 -23.76 -0.84 21.35
C ASP A 93 -23.00 -2.16 21.14
N LYS A 94 -22.27 -2.23 20.02
CA LYS A 94 -21.43 -3.38 19.66
C LYS A 94 -20.02 -2.89 19.39
N TYR A 95 -19.05 -3.55 20.01
CA TYR A 95 -17.63 -3.19 19.93
C TYR A 95 -16.87 -4.24 19.12
N ILE A 96 -15.93 -3.79 18.29
CA ILE A 96 -15.01 -4.65 17.52
C ILE A 96 -13.60 -4.22 17.88
N LEU A 97 -12.77 -5.17 18.34
CA LEU A 97 -11.35 -4.94 18.55
C LEU A 97 -10.59 -5.28 17.26
N PHE A 98 -9.80 -4.33 16.78
CA PHE A 98 -8.79 -4.58 15.76
C PHE A 98 -7.42 -4.67 16.43
N ALA A 99 -6.75 -5.81 16.29
CA ALA A 99 -5.40 -6.02 16.82
C ALA A 99 -4.56 -6.83 15.83
N SER A 100 -3.29 -6.47 15.70
CA SER A 100 -2.34 -7.06 14.73
C SER A 100 -0.90 -6.94 15.23
N GLY A 101 0.03 -7.73 14.68
CA GLY A 101 1.46 -7.59 14.98
C GLY A 101 1.93 -8.28 16.26
N PHE A 102 1.32 -9.42 16.61
CA PHE A 102 1.61 -10.13 17.87
C PHE A 102 2.96 -10.86 17.95
N LEU A 103 3.75 -10.90 16.86
CA LEU A 103 5.14 -11.43 16.75
C LEU A 103 5.54 -12.43 17.87
N LEU A 104 4.83 -13.56 17.95
CA LEU A 104 4.89 -14.51 19.08
C LEU A 104 6.24 -15.23 19.24
N SER A 105 7.15 -15.08 18.28
CA SER A 105 8.44 -15.78 18.24
C SER A 105 9.59 -15.03 18.91
N GLU A 106 9.42 -13.75 19.29
CA GLU A 106 10.59 -12.88 19.55
C GLU A 106 10.71 -12.37 21.00
N SER A 107 9.66 -12.42 21.84
CA SER A 107 9.76 -11.82 23.20
C SER A 107 8.72 -12.34 24.20
N SER A 108 9.17 -12.65 25.42
CA SER A 108 8.31 -12.97 26.58
C SER A 108 7.45 -11.79 27.04
N VAL A 109 7.85 -10.55 26.73
CA VAL A 109 7.10 -9.32 27.07
C VAL A 109 5.78 -9.24 26.31
N ILE A 110 5.78 -9.68 25.04
CA ILE A 110 4.58 -9.66 24.19
C ILE A 110 3.55 -10.67 24.73
N PHE A 111 4.02 -11.79 25.29
CA PHE A 111 3.16 -12.81 25.89
C PHE A 111 2.35 -12.25 27.07
N ASN A 112 3.00 -11.51 27.96
CA ASN A 112 2.32 -10.88 29.11
C ASN A 112 1.32 -9.80 28.66
N GLN A 113 1.66 -9.01 27.63
CA GLN A 113 0.74 -7.99 27.08
C GLN A 113 -0.49 -8.61 26.43
N LEU A 114 -0.29 -9.72 25.71
CA LEU A 114 -1.37 -10.53 25.15
C LEU A 114 -2.26 -11.15 26.22
N GLU A 115 -1.65 -11.70 27.27
CA GLU A 115 -2.39 -12.23 28.41
C GLU A 115 -3.23 -11.13 29.08
N CYS A 116 -2.66 -9.94 29.30
CA CYS A 116 -3.42 -8.79 29.81
C CYS A 116 -4.58 -8.39 28.88
N LEU A 117 -4.37 -8.39 27.55
CA LEU A 117 -5.41 -8.09 26.58
C LEU A 117 -6.52 -9.15 26.58
N VAL A 118 -6.17 -10.42 26.59
CA VAL A 118 -7.15 -11.52 26.66
C VAL A 118 -7.94 -11.44 27.96
N ASN A 119 -7.26 -11.21 29.08
CA ASN A 119 -7.89 -11.08 30.38
C ASN A 119 -8.85 -9.88 30.42
N SER A 120 -8.48 -8.71 29.87
CA SER A 120 -9.37 -7.55 29.85
C SER A 120 -10.61 -7.75 28.98
N LEU A 121 -10.53 -8.61 27.96
CA LEU A 121 -11.65 -8.92 27.05
C LEU A 121 -12.55 -10.05 27.54
N THR A 122 -12.02 -10.96 28.36
CA THR A 122 -12.73 -12.19 28.80
C THR A 122 -13.20 -12.14 30.24
N GLN A 123 -12.70 -11.19 31.04
CA GLN A 123 -13.18 -11.02 32.41
C GLN A 123 -14.68 -10.63 32.42
N PRO A 124 -15.49 -11.29 33.27
CA PRO A 124 -16.91 -10.98 33.38
C PRO A 124 -17.06 -9.54 33.86
N THR A 125 -17.75 -8.74 33.06
CA THR A 125 -18.10 -7.36 33.41
C THR A 125 -19.11 -7.40 34.55
N ASN A 126 -18.63 -7.33 35.79
CA ASN A 126 -19.47 -7.04 36.95
C ASN A 126 -19.83 -5.56 36.90
N ILE A 127 -20.67 -5.18 35.93
CA ILE A 127 -21.35 -3.90 35.93
C ILE A 127 -22.52 -4.08 36.90
N GLN A 128 -22.26 -3.85 38.19
CA GLN A 128 -23.34 -3.50 39.11
C GLN A 128 -23.84 -2.13 38.67
N SER A 129 -25.03 -2.10 38.07
CA SER A 129 -25.81 -0.89 37.86
C SER A 129 -26.22 -0.34 39.24
N GLU A 130 -25.65 0.80 39.62
CA GLU A 130 -26.29 1.70 40.60
C GLU A 130 -27.52 2.38 39.98
#